data_AF-A0A7Y3AJV7-F1
#
_entry.id   AF-A0A7Y3AJV7-F1
#
_cell.length_a   1.000
_cell.length_b   1.000
_cell.length_c   1.000
_cell.angle_alpha   90.00
_cell.angle_beta   90.00
_cell.angle_gamma   90.00
#
_symmetry.space_group_name_H-M   'P 1'
#
loop_
_entity.id
_entity.type
_entity.pdbx_description
1 polymer ?
#
loop_
_entity_poly.entity_id
_entity_poly.type
_entity_poly.pdbx_seq_one_letter_code
_entity_poly.pdbx_strand_id
1 'polypeptide(L)'
;EEQAFLEPWVAKAETGGVLVVPPIHKALEEKIGRKVPASTIYRLLARHGWRKVTPDTCHPKKDAEAQETFKKTSPKFWQKL
;
A
#
# COMPACT_ATOMS: atom_id res chain seq x y z
N GLU A 1 -12.16 -21.77 5.40
CA GLU A 1 -13.20 -20.74 5.09
C GLU A 1 -12.65 -19.38 4.69
N GLU A 2 -11.75 -18.76 5.47
CA GLU A 2 -11.23 -17.41 5.16
C GLU A 2 -10.52 -17.34 3.79
N GLN A 3 -9.76 -18.38 3.43
CA GLN A 3 -9.04 -18.43 2.16
C GLN A 3 -9.96 -18.49 0.94
N ALA A 4 -11.03 -19.28 1.00
CA ALA A 4 -12.03 -19.38 -0.07
C ALA A 4 -12.81 -18.06 -0.26
N PHE A 5 -12.97 -17.26 0.81
CA PHE A 5 -13.55 -15.92 0.69
C PHE A 5 -12.61 -14.93 0.01
N LEU A 6 -11.28 -15.06 0.24
CA LEU A 6 -10.28 -14.17 -0.32
C LEU A 6 -9.90 -14.49 -1.78
N GLU A 7 -9.94 -15.75 -2.19
CA GLU A 7 -9.66 -16.23 -3.55
C GLU A 7 -10.14 -15.30 -4.69
N PRO A 8 -11.44 -14.92 -4.77
CA PRO A 8 -11.92 -14.06 -5.85
C PRO A 8 -11.34 -12.63 -5.81
N TRP A 9 -10.83 -12.19 -4.68
CA TRP A 9 -10.15 -10.90 -4.53
C TRP A 9 -8.68 -11.00 -4.89
N VAL A 10 -8.03 -12.12 -4.52
CA VAL A 10 -6.64 -12.41 -4.88
C VAL A 10 -6.51 -12.52 -6.40
N ALA A 11 -7.37 -13.28 -7.06
CA ALA A 11 -7.38 -13.41 -8.52
C ALA A 11 -7.56 -12.05 -9.24
N LYS A 12 -8.37 -11.15 -8.69
CA LYS A 12 -8.51 -9.78 -9.22
C LYS A 12 -7.26 -8.93 -8.99
N ALA A 13 -6.54 -9.17 -7.89
CA ALA A 13 -5.33 -8.45 -7.55
C ALA A 13 -4.09 -8.97 -8.29
N GLU A 14 -4.09 -10.18 -8.86
CA GLU A 14 -2.94 -10.72 -9.62
C GLU A 14 -2.50 -9.80 -10.77
N THR A 15 -3.44 -9.13 -11.42
CA THR A 15 -3.13 -8.20 -12.52
C THR A 15 -2.47 -6.89 -12.04
N GLY A 16 -2.78 -6.43 -10.83
CA GLY A 16 -2.38 -5.11 -10.32
C GLY A 16 -1.50 -5.12 -9.06
N GLY A 17 -1.28 -6.28 -8.44
CA GLY A 17 -0.55 -6.46 -7.19
C GLY A 17 -1.17 -5.80 -5.95
N VAL A 18 -2.37 -5.20 -6.05
CA VAL A 18 -2.95 -4.37 -4.99
C VAL A 18 -4.41 -4.76 -4.72
N LEU A 19 -4.71 -5.04 -3.45
CA LEU A 19 -6.07 -5.21 -2.94
C LEU A 19 -6.62 -3.90 -2.41
N VAL A 20 -7.88 -3.61 -2.75
CA VAL A 20 -8.62 -2.47 -2.20
C VAL A 20 -9.45 -2.98 -1.02
N VAL A 21 -9.15 -2.53 0.21
CA VAL A 21 -9.73 -3.07 1.44
C VAL A 21 -11.23 -2.74 1.64
N PRO A 22 -11.71 -1.51 1.39
CA PRO A 22 -13.13 -1.17 1.60
C PRO A 22 -14.17 -2.11 0.97
N PRO A 23 -14.06 -2.53 -0.32
CA PRO A 23 -15.03 -3.47 -0.91
C PRO A 23 -14.96 -4.88 -0.28
N ILE A 24 -13.78 -5.34 0.12
CA ILE A 24 -13.62 -6.64 0.79
C ILE A 24 -14.27 -6.60 2.18
N HIS A 25 -14.08 -5.49 2.90
CA HIS A 25 -14.69 -5.28 4.21
C HIS A 25 -16.22 -5.27 4.13
N LYS A 26 -16.79 -4.56 3.14
CA LYS A 26 -18.24 -4.56 2.91
C LYS A 26 -18.77 -5.97 2.59
N ALA A 27 -18.10 -6.71 1.71
CA ALA A 27 -18.49 -8.08 1.39
C ALA A 27 -18.40 -9.02 2.60
N LEU A 28 -17.45 -8.79 3.51
CA LEU A 28 -17.35 -9.53 4.77
C LEU A 28 -18.53 -9.22 5.70
N GLU A 29 -18.94 -7.94 5.80
CA GLU A 29 -20.11 -7.53 6.59
C GLU A 29 -21.41 -8.13 6.04
N GLU A 30 -21.58 -8.14 4.72
CA GLU A 30 -22.74 -8.75 4.04
C GLU A 30 -22.79 -10.26 4.27
N LYS A 31 -21.66 -10.95 4.20
CA LYS A 31 -21.58 -12.40 4.43
C LYS A 31 -21.89 -12.80 5.87
N ILE A 32 -21.45 -11.99 6.85
CA ILE A 32 -21.65 -12.28 8.29
C ILE A 32 -22.99 -11.71 8.78
N GLY A 33 -23.59 -10.75 8.07
CA GLY A 33 -24.84 -10.09 8.44
C GLY A 33 -24.70 -9.09 9.60
N ARG A 34 -23.48 -8.64 9.91
CA ARG A 34 -23.21 -7.67 10.97
C ARG A 34 -22.04 -6.76 10.62
N LYS A 35 -22.03 -5.57 11.21
CA LYS A 35 -20.89 -4.66 11.12
C LYS A 35 -19.68 -5.28 11.82
N VAL A 36 -18.53 -5.23 11.16
CA VAL A 36 -17.26 -5.69 11.72
C VAL A 36 -16.26 -4.52 11.78
N PRO A 37 -15.43 -4.44 12.83
CA PRO A 37 -14.37 -3.44 12.88
C PRO A 37 -13.41 -3.58 11.70
N ALA A 38 -12.92 -2.46 11.16
CA ALA A 38 -11.93 -2.46 10.09
C ALA A 38 -10.63 -3.21 10.48
N SER A 39 -10.27 -3.25 11.77
CA SER A 39 -9.15 -4.05 12.26
C SER A 39 -9.28 -5.54 11.94
N THR A 40 -10.51 -6.06 11.83
CA THR A 40 -10.79 -7.46 11.50
C THR A 40 -10.28 -7.80 10.10
N ILE A 41 -10.59 -6.95 9.11
CA ILE A 41 -10.17 -7.21 7.72
C ILE A 41 -8.66 -7.07 7.58
N TYR A 42 -8.04 -6.09 8.25
CA TYR A 42 -6.58 -5.95 8.23
C TYR A 42 -5.86 -7.14 8.89
N ARG A 43 -6.38 -7.66 10.02
CA ARG A 43 -5.83 -8.86 10.68
C ARG A 43 -6.04 -10.14 9.87
N LEU A 44 -7.16 -10.24 9.15
CA LEU A 44 -7.44 -11.35 8.24
C LEU A 44 -6.45 -11.31 7.07
N LEU A 45 -6.30 -10.17 6.41
CA LEU A 45 -5.34 -9.98 5.32
C LEU A 45 -3.89 -10.27 5.76
N ALA A 46 -3.48 -9.77 6.93
CA ALA A 46 -2.16 -10.04 7.48
C ALA A 46 -1.89 -11.53 7.74
N ARG A 47 -2.89 -12.29 8.22
CA ARG A 47 -2.78 -13.75 8.40
C ARG A 47 -2.59 -14.50 7.08
N HIS A 48 -3.07 -13.93 5.98
CA HIS A 48 -2.92 -14.46 4.62
C HIS A 48 -1.72 -13.86 3.85
N GLY A 49 -0.77 -13.23 4.56
CA GLY A 49 0.48 -12.73 3.95
C GLY A 49 0.36 -11.38 3.26
N TRP A 50 -0.79 -10.71 3.33
CA TRP A 50 -0.97 -9.40 2.74
C TRP A 50 -0.47 -8.30 3.67
N ARG A 51 0.33 -7.37 3.10
CA ARG A 51 0.81 -6.18 3.78
C ARG A 51 0.19 -4.92 3.21
N LYS A 52 0.02 -3.90 4.05
CA LYS A 52 -0.41 -2.58 3.59
C LYS A 52 0.72 -1.94 2.77
N VAL A 53 0.41 -1.45 1.58
CA VAL A 53 1.36 -0.69 0.76
C VAL A 53 1.59 0.67 1.43
N THR A 54 2.86 0.97 1.70
CA THR A 54 3.32 2.27 2.17
C THR A 54 4.12 2.93 1.06
N PRO A 55 3.99 4.26 0.87
CA PRO A 55 4.83 4.97 -0.09
C PRO A 55 6.31 4.83 0.30
N ASP A 56 7.18 4.75 -0.70
CA ASP A 56 8.62 4.72 -0.49
C ASP A 56 9.08 6.02 0.19
N THR A 57 9.89 5.89 1.24
CA THR A 57 10.46 7.05 1.96
C THR A 57 11.57 7.75 1.17
N CYS A 58 12.08 7.12 0.12
CA CYS A 58 13.21 7.59 -0.66
C CYS A 58 13.04 7.19 -2.13
N HIS A 59 13.49 8.04 -3.05
CA HIS A 59 13.53 7.67 -4.46
C HIS A 59 14.53 6.51 -4.67
N PRO A 60 14.16 5.42 -5.38
CA PRO A 60 15.06 4.30 -5.67
C PRO A 60 16.35 4.66 -6.41
N LYS A 61 16.41 5.82 -7.08
CA LYS A 61 17.58 6.32 -7.82
C LYS A 61 18.28 7.45 -7.05
N LYS A 62 18.08 7.55 -5.73
CA LYS A 62 18.79 8.54 -4.93
C LYS A 62 20.30 8.25 -4.98
N ASP A 63 21.06 9.28 -5.27
CA ASP A 63 22.50 9.29 -5.09
C ASP A 63 22.80 10.19 -3.89
N ALA A 64 23.24 9.58 -2.80
CA ALA A 64 23.51 10.32 -1.57
C ALA A 64 24.70 11.28 -1.74
N GLU A 65 25.70 10.90 -2.53
CA GLU A 65 26.89 11.73 -2.75
C GLU A 65 26.56 12.93 -3.65
N ALA A 66 25.79 12.72 -4.72
CA ALA A 66 25.28 13.79 -5.57
C ALA A 66 24.37 14.76 -4.78
N GLN A 67 23.58 14.24 -3.83
CA GLN A 67 22.74 15.08 -2.95
C GLN A 67 23.59 15.92 -2.00
N GLU A 68 24.60 15.35 -1.35
CA GLU A 68 25.46 16.07 -0.42
C GLU A 68 26.32 17.12 -1.13
N THR A 69 26.84 16.80 -2.31
CA THR A 69 27.55 17.77 -3.16
C THR A 69 26.61 18.87 -3.61
N PHE A 70 25.42 18.55 -4.12
CA PHE A 70 24.43 19.57 -4.49
C PHE A 70 24.06 20.47 -3.30
N LYS A 71 23.83 19.93 -2.10
CA LYS A 71 23.52 20.74 -0.90
C LYS A 71 24.62 21.76 -0.57
N LYS A 72 25.89 21.42 -0.83
CA LYS A 72 27.04 22.31 -0.60
C LYS A 72 27.23 23.32 -1.74
N THR A 73 26.99 22.90 -2.97
CA THR A 73 27.33 23.67 -4.18
C THR A 73 26.12 24.35 -4.83
N SER A 74 24.90 24.13 -4.32
CA SER A 74 23.67 24.67 -4.91
C SER A 74 23.64 26.21 -4.86
N PRO A 75 23.25 26.89 -5.95
CA PRO A 75 23.13 28.34 -5.96
C PRO A 75 22.05 28.81 -4.99
N LYS A 76 22.36 29.88 -4.23
CA LYS A 76 21.48 30.43 -3.17
C LYS A 76 20.29 31.23 -3.69
N PHE A 77 20.19 31.43 -5.00
CA PHE A 77 19.13 32.19 -5.63
C PHE A 77 18.62 31.44 -6.86
N TRP A 78 17.31 31.50 -7.07
CA TRP A 78 16.68 30.95 -8.26
C TRP A 78 17.07 31.80 -9.47
N GLN A 79 17.96 31.27 -10.30
CA GLN A 79 18.21 31.82 -11.64
C GLN A 79 17.12 31.27 -12.57
N LYS A 80 16.15 32.11 -12.92
CA LYS A 80 15.35 31.86 -14.12
C LYS A 80 16.26 32.13 -15.32
N LEU A 81 16.46 31.09 -16.15
CA LEU A 81 16.97 31.24 -17.51
C LEU A 81 15.97 32.02 -18.36
#